data_AF-A0A1Z9J8N3-F1
#
_entry.id   AF-A0A1Z9J8N3-F1
#
_cell.length_a   1.000
_cell.length_b   1.000
_cell.length_c   1.000
_cell.angle_alpha   90.00
_cell.angle_beta   90.00
_cell.angle_gamma   90.00
#
_symmetry.space_group_name_H-M   'P 1'
#
loop_
_entity.id
_entity.type
_entity.pdbx_description
1 polymer ?
#
loop_
_entity_poly.entity_id
_entity_poly.type
_entity_poly.pdbx_seq_one_letter_code
_entity_poly.pdbx_strand_id
1 'polypeptide(L)' 'MSWDFTEDAAFHALVDAFAESGESSVIEFLANGEGAFHFQDLTQNAAGEGEDLSDSSALDAFQQSVIDALEGRVSE' A
#
# COMPACT_ATOMS: atom_id res chain seq x y z
N MET A 1 -1.30 -6.62 -19.10
CA MET A 1 -0.84 -7.35 -17.91
C MET A 1 -1.71 -6.90 -16.75
N SER A 2 -2.08 -7.76 -15.80
CA SER A 2 -2.46 -7.26 -14.47
C SER A 2 -1.19 -6.68 -13.86
N TRP A 3 -1.24 -5.43 -13.45
CA TRP A 3 -0.16 -4.82 -12.69
C TRP A 3 -0.11 -5.47 -11.30
N ASP A 4 1.10 -5.84 -10.86
CA ASP A 4 1.32 -6.39 -9.53
C ASP A 4 1.91 -5.29 -8.65
N PHE A 5 1.09 -4.76 -7.74
CA PHE A 5 1.51 -3.68 -6.86
C PHE A 5 2.61 -4.13 -5.88
N THR A 6 2.79 -5.43 -5.64
CA THR A 6 3.77 -5.93 -4.68
C THR A 6 5.20 -5.92 -5.21
N GLU A 7 5.37 -5.77 -6.53
CA GLU A 7 6.64 -5.52 -7.21
C GLU A 7 6.90 -4.02 -7.41
N ASP A 8 5.96 -3.14 -7.02
CA ASP A 8 6.07 -1.70 -7.21
C ASP A 8 7.05 -1.06 -6.21
N ALA A 9 7.79 -0.06 -6.67
CA ALA A 9 8.76 0.65 -5.83
C ALA A 9 8.09 1.37 -4.65
N ALA A 10 6.87 1.90 -4.83
CA ALA A 10 6.13 2.54 -3.75
C ALA A 10 5.69 1.53 -2.68
N PHE A 11 5.34 0.30 -3.09
CA PHE A 11 5.02 -0.77 -2.15
C PHE A 11 6.26 -1.24 -1.38
N HIS A 12 7.41 -1.39 -2.04
CA HIS A 12 8.66 -1.68 -1.35
C HIS A 12 9.02 -0.58 -0.34
N ALA A 13 8.78 0.69 -0.67
CA ALA A 13 8.97 1.79 0.27
C ALA A 13 7.98 1.73 1.45
N LEU A 14 6.73 1.30 1.25
CA LEU A 14 5.78 1.04 2.34
C LEU A 14 6.29 -0.05 3.29
N VAL A 15 6.85 -1.15 2.76
CA VAL A 15 7.39 -2.25 3.57
C VAL A 15 8.55 -1.76 4.43
N ASP A 16 9.50 -1.04 3.82
CA ASP A 16 10.68 -0.49 4.54
C ASP A 16 10.23 0.51 5.62
N ALA A 17 9.38 1.47 5.25
CA ALA A 17 8.88 2.48 6.19
C ALA A 17 8.05 1.86 7.32
N PHE A 18 7.24 0.82 7.06
CA PHE A 18 6.52 0.11 8.11
C PHE A 18 7.48 -0.61 9.06
N ALA A 19 8.47 -1.33 8.51
CA ALA A 19 9.48 -2.03 9.30
C ALA A 19 10.33 -1.08 10.16
N GLU A 20 10.66 0.11 9.65
CA GLU A 20 11.38 1.14 10.38
C GLU A 20 10.50 1.89 11.40
N SER A 21 9.19 2.02 11.13
CA SER A 21 8.27 2.76 12.02
C SER A 21 8.12 2.12 13.41
N GLY A 22 8.28 0.79 13.50
CA GLY A 22 7.97 0.03 14.72
C GLY A 22 6.48 0.00 15.07
N GLU A 23 5.60 0.48 14.19
CA GLU A 23 4.14 0.38 14.33
C GLU A 23 3.71 -1.09 14.30
N SER A 24 2.74 -1.45 15.14
CA SER A 24 2.16 -2.81 15.14
C SER A 24 0.96 -2.94 14.21
N SER A 25 0.42 -1.81 13.73
CA SER A 25 -0.83 -1.74 12.99
C SER A 25 -0.58 -1.09 11.63
N VAL A 26 -0.68 -1.89 10.57
CA VAL A 26 -0.53 -1.39 9.19
C VAL A 26 -1.61 -0.36 8.85
N ILE A 27 -2.82 -0.54 9.37
CA ILE A 27 -3.94 0.38 9.14
C ILE A 27 -3.62 1.78 9.68
N GLU A 28 -3.09 1.85 10.91
CA GLU A 28 -2.72 3.13 11.53
C GLU A 28 -1.52 3.77 10.82
N PHE A 29 -0.55 2.95 10.41
CA PHE A 29 0.59 3.40 9.62
C PHE A 29 0.17 4.00 8.28
N LEU A 30 -0.72 3.35 7.53
CA LEU A 30 -1.21 3.86 6.24
C LEU A 30 -2.07 5.13 6.40
N ALA A 31 -2.71 5.30 7.55
CA ALA A 31 -3.51 6.48 7.84
C ALA A 31 -2.68 7.71 8.26
N ASN A 32 -1.39 7.55 8.56
CA ASN A 32 -0.55 8.59 9.16
C ASN A 32 0.83 8.72 8.49
N GLY A 33 1.48 9.86 8.73
CA GLY A 33 2.91 10.05 8.49
C GLY A 33 3.41 9.63 7.10
N GLU A 34 4.46 8.80 7.09
CA GLU A 34 5.14 8.31 5.88
C GLU A 34 4.34 7.21 5.16
N GLY A 35 3.55 6.40 5.88
CA GLY A 35 2.72 5.37 5.27
C GLY A 35 1.64 5.94 4.36
N ALA A 36 1.00 7.03 4.77
CA ALA A 36 0.01 7.73 3.94
C ALA A 36 0.63 8.29 2.64
N PHE A 37 1.86 8.80 2.70
CA PHE A 37 2.56 9.33 1.53
C PHE A 37 2.91 8.23 0.52
N HIS A 38 3.52 7.13 0.97
CA HIS A 38 3.87 6.02 0.09
C HIS A 38 2.64 5.29 -0.47
N PHE A 39 1.57 5.18 0.33
CA PHE A 39 0.30 4.65 -0.15
C PHE A 39 -0.30 5.52 -1.25
N GLN A 40 -0.26 6.84 -1.11
CA GLN A 40 -0.71 7.74 -2.15
C GLN A 40 0.09 7.52 -3.46
N ASP A 41 1.43 7.43 -3.38
CA ASP A 41 2.27 7.17 -4.56
C ASP A 41 1.89 5.83 -5.23
N LEU A 42 1.68 4.78 -4.43
CA LEU A 42 1.24 3.47 -4.92
C LEU A 42 -0.12 3.54 -5.64
N THR A 43 -1.08 4.30 -5.11
CA THR A 43 -2.38 4.50 -5.77
C THR A 43 -2.26 5.29 -7.08
N GLN A 44 -1.29 6.20 -7.19
CA GLN A 44 -1.03 6.92 -8.45
C GLN A 44 -0.39 6.00 -9.49
N ASN A 45 0.52 5.11 -9.08
CA ASN A 45 1.12 4.11 -9.95
C ASN A 45 0.03 3.15 -10.47
N ALA A 46 -0.88 2.72 -9.59
CA ALA A 46 -2.05 1.92 -9.96
C ALA A 46 -2.89 2.58 -11.06
N ALA A 47 -3.23 3.85 -10.86
CA ALA A 47 -3.98 4.62 -11.85
C ALA A 47 -3.21 4.78 -13.18
N GLY A 48 -1.88 4.90 -13.13
CA GLY A 48 -1.01 4.93 -14.30
C GLY A 48 -1.01 3.61 -15.09
N GLU A 49 -1.15 2.48 -14.38
CA GLU A 49 -1.20 1.14 -14.95
C GLU A 49 -2.61 0.73 -15.42
N GLY A 50 -3.61 1.55 -15.12
CA GLY A 50 -4.99 1.38 -15.59
C GLY A 50 -5.98 0.87 -14.55
N GLU A 51 -5.60 0.81 -13.26
CA GLU A 51 -6.53 0.53 -12.16
C GLU A 51 -7.44 1.75 -11.91
N ASP A 52 -8.75 1.52 -11.89
CA ASP A 52 -9.73 2.57 -11.57
C ASP A 52 -9.97 2.66 -10.06
N LEU A 53 -9.08 3.37 -9.36
CA LEU A 53 -9.20 3.65 -7.92
C LEU A 53 -10.01 4.93 -7.63
N SER A 54 -10.72 5.46 -8.64
CA SER A 54 -11.55 6.66 -8.46
C SER A 54 -12.83 6.38 -7.65
N ASP A 55 -13.28 5.12 -7.65
CA ASP A 55 -14.40 4.66 -6.82
C ASP A 55 -13.93 4.34 -5.40
N SER A 56 -14.64 4.85 -4.40
CA SER A 56 -14.32 4.63 -2.99
C SER A 56 -14.26 3.14 -2.63
N SER A 57 -15.06 2.31 -3.28
CA SER A 57 -15.09 0.85 -3.05
C SER A 57 -13.85 0.17 -3.61
N ALA A 58 -13.38 0.62 -4.77
CA ALA A 58 -12.16 0.11 -5.39
C ALA A 58 -10.91 0.53 -4.59
N LEU A 59 -10.89 1.78 -4.13
CA LEU A 59 -9.83 2.28 -3.26
C LEU A 59 -9.77 1.52 -1.92
N ASP A 60 -10.92 1.27 -1.29
CA ASP A 60 -11.01 0.49 -0.04
C ASP A 60 -10.52 -0.95 -0.23
N ALA A 61 -10.95 -1.61 -1.31
CA ALA A 61 -10.48 -2.96 -1.65
C ALA A 61 -8.97 -2.99 -1.92
N PHE A 62 -8.44 -1.98 -2.62
CA PHE A 62 -7.02 -1.85 -2.88
C PHE A 62 -6.23 -1.63 -1.59
N GLN A 63 -6.71 -0.72 -0.72
CA GLN A 63 -6.11 -0.48 0.59
C GLN A 63 -6.06 -1.76 1.42
N GLN A 64 -7.14 -2.54 1.44
CA GLN A 64 -7.19 -3.81 2.17
C GLN A 64 -6.20 -4.84 1.61
N SER A 65 -6.01 -4.87 0.28
CA SER A 65 -5.01 -5.73 -0.37
C SER A 65 -3.57 -5.33 0.00
N VAL A 66 -3.29 -4.04 0.06
CA VAL A 66 -1.98 -3.50 0.51
C VAL A 66 -1.72 -3.84 1.97
N ILE A 67 -2.75 -3.73 2.83
CA ILE A 67 -2.68 -4.11 4.24
C ILE A 67 -2.32 -5.60 4.38
N ASP A 68 -3.06 -6.48 3.70
CA ASP A 68 -2.84 -7.93 3.76
C ASP A 68 -1.42 -8.31 3.28
N ALA A 69 -0.95 -7.67 2.20
CA ALA A 69 0.38 -7.90 1.66
C ALA A 69 1.52 -7.40 2.57
N LEU A 70 1.29 -6.34 3.36
CA LEU A 70 2.23 -5.82 4.36
C LEU A 70 2.23 -6.72 5.61
N GLU A 71 1.07 -7.05 6.15
CA GLU A 71 0.95 -7.92 7.34
C GLU A 71 1.47 -9.34 7.07
N GLY A 72 1.23 -9.87 5.86
CA GLY A 72 1.76 -11.15 5.41
C GLY A 72 3.29 -11.19 5.43
N ARG A 73 3.95 -10.13 4.93
CA ARG A 73 5.42 -10.02 4.89
C ARG A 73 6.06 -9.83 6.27
N VAL A 74 5.37 -9.17 7.20
CA VAL A 74 5.85 -8.94 8.56
C VAL A 74 5.80 -10.21 9.42
N SER A 75 4.95 -11.17 9.02
CA SER A 75 4.76 -12.44 9.71
C SER A 75 5.74 -13.54 9.28
N GLU A 76 6.60 -13.28 8.30
CA GLU A 76 7.63 -14.20 7.76
C GLU A 76 8.99 -14.04 8.45
#